data_AF-B7S4K0-F1
#
_entry.id   AF-B7S4K0-F1
#
_cell.length_a   1.000
_cell.length_b   1.000
_cell.length_c   1.000
_cell.angle_alpha   90.00
_cell.angle_beta   90.00
_cell.angle_gamma   90.00
#
_symmetry.space_group_name_H-M   'P 1'
#
loop_
_entity.id
_entity.type
_entity.pdbx_description
1 polymer ?
#
loop_
_entity_poly.entity_id
_entity_poly.type
_entity_poly.pdbx_seq_one_letter_code
_entity_poly.pdbx_strand_id
1 'polypeptide(L)'
;MVAQNVLIGTAVALVVIIAVVIPVAILVPKNNDSNRSGISALTEALPGGTNFPTILPSSFPSLRPSDLEPSASPSIGPSAAPSDFPSGSPSAQPSPSPTSAPTLPPVDPNFEFNLMMHWEREFFWQEEYTERTWCMECMKCNELSGADGNSGCRDSNSNSFDCDNKDQLWLQDCGGRSKGTAVFTIVRHDSSDQIRVQGSDLCLTLVRPRFINLQPCDEADILQRFRGFDRNQPFDLRPVLNDDGCLTQSHHPRAGEVIFNGGCELAYFWNTALWDAIPA
;
A
#
# COMPACT_ATOMS: atom_id res chain seq x y z
N MET A 1 62.05 32.60 0.38
CA MET A 1 61.46 32.70 1.73
C MET A 1 60.11 33.39 1.54
N VAL A 2 58.93 32.82 1.77
CA VAL A 2 58.49 31.72 2.63
C VAL A 2 57.25 31.07 1.97
N ALA A 3 57.16 29.74 1.99
CA ALA A 3 55.95 29.00 1.60
C ALA A 3 54.89 29.14 2.71
N GLN A 4 53.68 29.56 2.37
CA GLN A 4 52.54 29.57 3.29
C GLN A 4 51.91 28.18 3.32
N ASN A 5 52.21 27.43 4.38
CA ASN A 5 51.48 26.24 4.78
C ASN A 5 50.14 26.66 5.39
N VAL A 6 49.03 26.36 4.72
CA VAL A 6 47.68 26.43 5.32
C VAL A 6 47.37 25.05 5.90
N LEU A 7 47.33 24.97 7.23
CA LEU A 7 46.92 23.78 7.98
C LEU A 7 45.42 23.54 7.78
N ILE A 8 45.06 22.34 7.34
CA ILE A 8 43.68 21.82 7.36
C ILE A 8 43.42 21.35 8.80
N GLY A 9 42.61 22.10 9.55
CA GLY A 9 42.13 21.70 10.87
C GLY A 9 40.96 20.73 10.73
N THR A 10 41.16 19.46 11.08
CA THR A 10 40.09 18.48 11.25
C THR A 10 39.38 18.73 12.58
N ALA A 11 38.13 19.19 12.54
CA ALA A 11 37.27 19.27 13.72
C ALA A 11 36.73 17.88 14.03
N VAL A 12 37.24 17.24 15.10
CA VAL A 12 36.66 16.02 15.66
C VAL A 12 35.48 16.42 16.54
N ALA A 13 34.25 16.16 16.09
CA ALA A 13 33.05 16.34 16.89
C ALA A 13 33.00 15.25 17.98
N LEU A 14 33.18 15.66 19.24
CA LEU A 14 33.02 14.80 20.41
C LEU A 14 31.52 14.58 20.65
N VAL A 15 30.99 13.42 20.27
CA VAL A 15 29.61 13.02 20.59
C VAL A 15 29.56 12.61 22.06
N VAL A 16 29.10 13.50 22.92
CA VAL A 16 28.80 13.19 24.32
C VAL A 16 27.43 12.51 24.37
N ILE A 17 27.41 11.19 24.50
CA ILE A 17 26.17 10.42 24.73
C ILE A 17 25.79 10.60 26.21
N ILE A 18 24.83 11.49 26.47
CA ILE A 18 24.19 11.58 27.79
C ILE A 18 23.15 10.46 27.87
N ALA A 19 23.44 9.41 28.64
CA ALA A 19 22.48 8.37 28.97
C ALA A 19 21.39 8.95 29.88
N VAL A 20 20.20 9.20 29.33
CA VAL A 20 19.03 9.60 30.11
C VAL A 20 18.44 8.32 30.73
N VAL A 21 18.69 8.11 32.03
CA VAL A 21 18.03 7.06 32.80
C VAL A 21 16.63 7.56 33.20
N ILE A 22 15.60 7.06 32.53
CA ILE A 22 14.20 7.33 32.91
C ILE A 22 13.80 6.30 33.98
N PRO A 23 13.48 6.71 35.22
CA PRO A 23 12.94 5.77 36.20
C PRO A 23 11.50 5.39 35.82
N VAL A 24 11.28 4.10 35.59
CA VAL A 24 9.93 3.53 35.40
C VAL A 24 9.22 3.51 36.76
N ALA A 25 8.22 4.38 36.93
CA ALA A 25 7.34 4.33 38.09
C ALA A 25 6.27 3.25 37.86
N ILE A 26 6.34 2.17 38.62
CA ILE A 26 5.29 1.14 38.68
C ILE A 26 4.12 1.69 39.51
N LEU A 27 2.99 1.97 38.86
CA LEU A 27 1.74 2.30 39.54
C LEU A 27 1.09 1.00 40.03
N VAL A 28 1.06 0.81 41.35
CA VAL A 28 0.24 -0.22 42.02
C VAL A 28 -1.15 0.36 42.26
N PRO A 29 -2.25 -0.31 41.86
CA PRO A 29 -3.59 0.15 42.20
C PRO A 29 -3.87 -0.04 43.70
N LYS A 30 -4.37 1.01 44.36
CA LYS A 30 -4.94 0.93 45.71
C LYS A 30 -6.35 0.33 45.62
N ASN A 31 -6.55 -0.84 46.22
CA ASN A 31 -7.89 -1.35 46.55
C ASN A 31 -8.25 -0.98 47.99
N ASN A 32 -9.32 -0.20 48.14
CA ASN A 32 -10.19 -0.08 49.32
C ASN A 32 -11.58 -0.48 48.79
N ASP A 33 -12.45 -1.25 49.45
CA ASP A 33 -12.64 -1.52 50.86
C ASP A 33 -13.52 -2.79 51.04
N SER A 34 -13.25 -3.54 52.12
CA SER A 34 -14.22 -4.10 53.07
C SER A 34 -15.43 -4.95 52.59
N ASN A 35 -15.52 -6.24 53.00
CA ASN A 35 -16.44 -6.76 54.05
C ASN A 35 -16.52 -8.32 54.13
N ARG A 36 -16.35 -8.83 55.36
CA ARG A 36 -16.96 -10.01 56.04
C ARG A 36 -16.82 -11.49 55.56
N SER A 37 -16.07 -12.20 56.42
CA SER A 37 -16.45 -13.35 57.29
C SER A 37 -16.66 -14.79 56.76
N GLY A 38 -15.88 -15.72 57.36
CA GLY A 38 -16.14 -17.17 57.52
C GLY A 38 -15.74 -18.00 56.30
N ILE A 39 -15.18 -19.21 56.36
CA ILE A 39 -15.17 -20.28 57.37
C ILE A 39 -13.91 -21.15 57.15
N SER A 40 -13.49 -21.81 58.22
CA SER A 40 -12.36 -22.72 58.45
C SER A 40 -12.31 -24.03 57.62
N ALA A 41 -11.06 -24.51 57.43
CA ALA A 41 -10.58 -25.90 57.23
C ALA A 41 -10.91 -26.59 55.87
N LEU A 42 -10.03 -27.36 55.21
CA LEU A 42 -9.13 -28.46 55.61
C LEU A 42 -7.97 -28.56 54.58
N THR A 43 -6.69 -28.63 54.98
CA THR A 43 -5.85 -29.84 55.22
C THR A 43 -5.24 -30.48 53.94
N GLU A 44 -3.91 -30.35 53.87
CA GLU A 44 -2.85 -31.26 53.36
C GLU A 44 -2.86 -31.87 51.93
N ALA A 45 -1.75 -31.62 51.20
CA ALA A 45 -0.70 -32.61 50.85
C ALA A 45 -0.17 -32.55 49.38
N LEU A 46 1.04 -31.98 49.24
CA LEU A 46 2.22 -32.50 48.50
C LEU A 46 2.23 -32.65 46.95
N PRO A 47 3.44 -32.74 46.32
CA PRO A 47 3.81 -32.00 45.11
C PRO A 47 4.13 -32.87 43.87
N GLY A 48 4.33 -32.20 42.74
CA GLY A 48 4.92 -32.74 41.49
C GLY A 48 4.55 -31.78 40.36
N GLY A 49 5.45 -31.22 39.56
CA GLY A 49 6.54 -31.87 38.83
C GLY A 49 6.30 -31.57 37.34
N THR A 50 7.02 -30.56 36.84
CA THR A 50 7.38 -30.23 35.44
C THR A 50 6.60 -30.89 34.28
N ASN A 51 6.04 -30.08 33.37
CA ASN A 51 5.96 -30.40 31.93
C ASN A 51 5.70 -29.14 31.09
N PHE A 52 6.75 -28.67 30.38
CA PHE A 52 6.63 -27.85 29.18
C PHE A 52 6.57 -28.79 27.97
N PRO A 53 5.65 -28.64 27.00
CA PRO A 53 5.75 -29.31 25.72
C PRO A 53 6.47 -28.41 24.70
N THR A 54 7.71 -28.78 24.39
CA THR A 54 8.44 -28.32 23.21
C THR A 54 7.88 -29.06 22.00
N ILE A 55 7.25 -28.36 21.05
CA ILE A 55 6.78 -28.96 19.78
C ILE A 55 7.75 -28.52 18.68
N LEU A 56 8.65 -29.42 18.28
CA LEU A 56 9.30 -29.38 16.96
C LEU A 56 8.56 -30.37 16.04
N PRO A 57 8.15 -29.97 14.81
CA PRO A 57 7.78 -30.93 13.79
C PRO A 57 9.02 -31.48 13.08
N SER A 58 9.08 -32.81 12.96
CA SER A 58 10.09 -33.57 12.24
C SER A 58 9.73 -33.78 10.77
N SER A 59 10.79 -34.01 9.97
CA SER A 59 10.89 -34.75 8.70
C SER A 59 10.33 -34.15 7.41
N PHE A 60 11.24 -33.60 6.60
CA PHE A 60 11.18 -33.59 5.14
C PHE A 60 11.33 -35.02 4.57
N PRO A 61 10.61 -35.41 3.51
CA PRO A 61 10.99 -36.55 2.68
C PRO A 61 11.93 -36.10 1.54
N SER A 62 13.17 -36.60 1.56
CA SER A 62 14.07 -36.58 0.41
C SER A 62 13.74 -37.74 -0.53
N LEU A 63 13.32 -37.47 -1.76
CA LEU A 63 13.32 -38.47 -2.83
C LEU A 63 14.02 -37.89 -4.06
N ARG A 64 15.27 -38.35 -4.26
CA ARG A 64 15.98 -38.29 -5.53
C ARG A 64 15.45 -39.41 -6.44
N PRO A 65 15.17 -39.14 -7.73
CA PRO A 65 15.20 -40.16 -8.75
C PRO A 65 16.66 -40.35 -9.22
N SER A 66 17.17 -41.55 -9.05
CA SER A 66 18.37 -42.05 -9.74
C SER A 66 17.97 -42.58 -11.11
N ASP A 67 18.88 -42.43 -12.06
CA ASP A 67 19.07 -43.26 -13.26
C ASP A 67 18.02 -43.17 -14.37
N LEU A 68 18.42 -42.54 -15.49
CA LEU A 68 18.53 -43.17 -16.82
C LEU A 68 18.99 -42.13 -17.87
N GLU A 69 20.27 -42.17 -18.21
CA GLU A 69 20.84 -41.63 -19.46
C GLU A 69 20.40 -42.50 -20.65
N PRO A 70 20.35 -41.92 -21.86
CA PRO A 70 20.95 -42.61 -22.99
C PRO A 70 21.93 -41.71 -23.76
N SER A 71 23.20 -42.11 -23.66
CA SER A 71 24.27 -41.83 -24.61
C SER A 71 23.94 -42.41 -26.00
N ALA A 72 24.05 -41.62 -27.07
CA ALA A 72 24.62 -42.04 -28.37
C ALA A 72 24.52 -40.93 -29.43
N SER A 73 25.68 -40.46 -29.90
CA SER A 73 25.84 -39.77 -31.19
C SER A 73 26.07 -40.80 -32.32
N PRO A 74 25.64 -40.50 -33.56
CA PRO A 74 26.43 -40.83 -34.76
C PRO A 74 26.61 -39.58 -35.64
N SER A 75 27.84 -39.09 -35.84
CA SER A 75 28.80 -39.38 -36.91
C SER A 75 28.45 -38.80 -38.31
N ILE A 76 29.27 -37.82 -38.73
CA ILE A 76 29.83 -37.57 -40.09
C ILE A 76 28.86 -37.62 -41.28
N GLY A 77 28.63 -36.46 -41.93
CA GLY A 77 27.76 -36.31 -43.12
C GLY A 77 28.42 -36.62 -44.47
N PRO A 78 27.78 -36.23 -45.60
CA PRO A 78 28.42 -36.13 -46.90
C PRO A 78 28.53 -34.68 -47.40
N SER A 79 29.62 -34.41 -48.12
CA SER A 79 29.96 -33.16 -48.79
C SER A 79 29.35 -33.03 -50.19
N ALA A 80 29.30 -31.78 -50.67
CA ALA A 80 29.28 -31.29 -52.05
C ALA A 80 27.92 -30.94 -52.69
N ALA A 81 27.93 -29.74 -53.29
CA ALA A 81 26.82 -28.89 -53.71
C ALA A 81 26.17 -29.27 -55.07
N PRO A 82 25.12 -28.54 -55.47
CA PRO A 82 25.30 -27.65 -56.62
C PRO A 82 24.91 -26.19 -56.32
N SER A 83 25.63 -25.28 -56.98
CA SER A 83 25.24 -23.88 -57.16
C SER A 83 23.99 -23.81 -58.04
N ASP A 84 23.11 -22.85 -57.77
CA ASP A 84 22.74 -21.79 -58.72
C ASP A 84 21.66 -20.89 -58.11
N PHE A 85 21.94 -19.60 -58.15
CA PHE A 85 21.08 -18.51 -57.67
C PHE A 85 19.74 -18.45 -58.41
N PRO A 86 18.66 -18.05 -57.72
CA PRO A 86 17.77 -17.01 -58.19
C PRO A 86 18.14 -15.70 -57.49
N SER A 87 18.49 -14.70 -58.29
CA SER A 87 18.65 -13.32 -57.88
C SER A 87 17.32 -12.75 -57.39
N GLY A 88 17.28 -12.27 -56.14
CA GLY A 88 16.21 -11.40 -55.65
C GLY A 88 15.56 -11.83 -54.33
N SER A 89 16.29 -11.78 -53.22
CA SER A 89 15.66 -11.72 -51.89
C SER A 89 15.27 -10.27 -51.60
N PRO A 90 14.04 -9.99 -51.13
CA PRO A 90 13.62 -8.63 -50.81
C PRO A 90 14.48 -8.09 -49.67
N SER A 91 15.16 -6.97 -49.92
CA SER A 91 15.69 -6.11 -48.86
C SER A 91 14.49 -5.38 -48.23
N ALA A 92 13.74 -6.10 -47.41
CA ALA A 92 12.86 -5.50 -46.43
C ALA A 92 13.52 -5.74 -45.08
N GLN A 93 14.27 -4.74 -44.62
CA GLN A 93 14.59 -4.59 -43.21
C GLN A 93 13.29 -4.82 -42.44
N PRO A 94 13.24 -5.72 -41.42
CA PRO A 94 12.03 -5.85 -40.62
C PRO A 94 11.72 -4.46 -40.07
N SER A 95 10.52 -3.96 -40.37
CA SER A 95 9.99 -2.75 -39.74
C SER A 95 10.25 -2.90 -38.24
N PRO A 96 10.76 -1.87 -37.54
CA PRO A 96 10.84 -1.95 -36.10
C PRO A 96 9.43 -2.28 -35.62
N SER A 97 9.26 -3.44 -34.97
CA SER A 97 8.05 -3.77 -34.24
C SER A 97 7.66 -2.55 -33.41
N PRO A 98 6.37 -2.15 -33.37
CA PRO A 98 6.00 -0.95 -32.64
C PRO A 98 6.48 -1.09 -31.19
N THR A 99 7.41 -0.23 -30.82
CA THR A 99 7.99 -0.11 -29.46
C THR A 99 7.03 0.52 -28.48
N SER A 100 5.74 0.63 -28.82
CA SER A 100 4.72 1.12 -27.91
C SER A 100 4.66 0.17 -26.72
N ALA A 101 5.13 0.67 -25.57
CA ALA A 101 4.90 0.09 -24.26
C ALA A 101 3.44 -0.37 -24.16
N PRO A 102 3.14 -1.46 -23.42
CA PRO A 102 1.79 -1.97 -23.34
C PRO A 102 0.83 -0.86 -22.89
N THR A 103 -0.07 -0.46 -23.80
CA THR A 103 -1.13 0.49 -23.50
C THR A 103 -2.12 -0.21 -22.57
N LEU A 104 -2.46 0.45 -21.47
CA LEU A 104 -3.51 -0.02 -20.58
C LEU A 104 -4.84 -0.17 -21.35
N PRO A 105 -5.71 -1.15 -21.00
CA PRO A 105 -6.98 -1.34 -21.70
C PRO A 105 -7.87 -0.09 -21.61
N PRO A 106 -8.75 0.21 -22.56
CA PRO A 106 -9.64 1.36 -22.42
C PRO A 106 -10.58 1.19 -21.22
N VAL A 107 -10.86 2.30 -20.51
CA VAL A 107 -11.91 2.38 -19.49
C VAL A 107 -13.10 3.11 -20.12
N ASP A 108 -14.32 2.70 -19.79
CA ASP A 108 -15.52 3.44 -20.20
C ASP A 108 -15.46 4.84 -19.57
N PRO A 109 -15.43 5.93 -20.36
CA PRO A 109 -15.34 7.29 -19.83
C PRO A 109 -16.54 7.70 -18.97
N ASN A 110 -17.65 6.95 -19.06
CA ASN A 110 -18.85 7.16 -18.24
C ASN A 110 -18.91 6.20 -17.03
N PHE A 111 -17.88 5.39 -16.80
CA PHE A 111 -17.82 4.58 -15.60
C PHE A 111 -17.52 5.47 -14.39
N GLU A 112 -18.57 5.70 -13.61
CA GLU A 112 -18.57 6.46 -12.37
C GLU A 112 -18.58 5.49 -11.18
N PHE A 113 -17.72 5.75 -10.20
CA PHE A 113 -17.55 4.82 -9.07
C PHE A 113 -17.15 5.54 -7.78
N ASN A 114 -17.53 4.96 -6.65
CA ASN A 114 -16.90 5.26 -5.37
C ASN A 114 -15.69 4.34 -5.15
N LEU A 115 -14.68 4.85 -4.45
CA LEU A 115 -13.58 4.04 -3.96
C LEU A 115 -13.91 3.55 -2.56
N MET A 116 -14.16 2.25 -2.42
CA MET A 116 -14.38 1.61 -1.13
C MET A 116 -13.14 0.79 -0.78
N MET A 117 -12.69 0.84 0.46
CA MET A 117 -11.57 0.00 0.88
C MET A 117 -12.01 -1.47 0.85
N HIS A 118 -11.19 -2.30 0.22
CA HIS A 118 -11.50 -3.70 -0.02
C HIS A 118 -11.49 -4.50 1.28
N TRP A 119 -12.45 -5.40 1.43
CA TRP A 119 -12.56 -6.27 2.61
C TRP A 119 -12.87 -7.71 2.23
N GLU A 120 -12.22 -8.65 2.93
CA GLU A 120 -12.51 -10.08 2.88
C GLU A 120 -12.83 -10.63 4.27
N ARG A 121 -13.52 -11.78 4.33
CA ARG A 121 -13.97 -12.42 5.57
C ARG A 121 -12.87 -12.65 6.61
N GLU A 122 -11.64 -12.85 6.16
CA GLU A 122 -10.48 -13.11 7.02
C GLU A 122 -9.82 -11.83 7.54
N PHE A 123 -10.23 -10.64 7.07
CA PHE A 123 -9.66 -9.38 7.52
C PHE A 123 -10.18 -9.05 8.92
N PHE A 124 -9.24 -8.90 9.85
CA PHE A 124 -9.50 -8.57 11.25
C PHE A 124 -9.22 -7.09 11.51
N TRP A 125 -10.27 -6.28 11.55
CA TRP A 125 -10.18 -4.84 11.73
C TRP A 125 -10.97 -4.41 12.96
N GLN A 126 -10.41 -3.49 13.75
CA GLN A 126 -11.05 -3.00 14.98
C GLN A 126 -11.51 -4.13 15.91
N GLU A 127 -10.69 -5.18 16.02
CA GLU A 127 -10.97 -6.37 16.83
C GLU A 127 -12.21 -7.17 16.38
N GLU A 128 -12.63 -7.03 15.12
CA GLU A 128 -13.82 -7.67 14.55
C GLU A 128 -13.56 -8.23 13.14
N TYR A 129 -14.33 -9.25 12.74
CA TYR A 129 -14.37 -9.80 11.37
C TYR A 129 -15.62 -9.33 10.61
N THR A 130 -16.17 -8.18 10.98
CA THR A 130 -17.39 -7.65 10.36
C THR A 130 -17.00 -6.66 9.27
N GLU A 131 -17.54 -6.86 8.07
CA GLU A 131 -17.38 -5.91 6.97
C GLU A 131 -17.90 -4.53 7.41
N ARG A 132 -17.06 -3.52 7.25
CA ARG A 132 -17.43 -2.12 7.39
C ARG A 132 -17.20 -1.43 6.05
N THR A 133 -18.13 -0.57 5.65
CA THR A 133 -18.09 0.11 4.37
C THR A 133 -17.31 1.41 4.52
N TRP A 134 -16.01 1.32 4.33
CA TRP A 134 -15.10 2.46 4.39
C TRP A 134 -14.91 3.06 3.00
N CYS A 135 -15.43 4.26 2.78
CA CYS A 135 -15.31 4.98 1.51
C CYS A 135 -14.21 6.04 1.58
N MET A 136 -13.52 6.24 0.45
CA MET A 136 -12.62 7.38 0.23
C MET A 136 -13.47 8.61 -0.10
N GLU A 137 -13.43 9.60 0.77
CA GLU A 137 -14.27 10.78 0.72
C GLU A 137 -13.46 12.08 0.76
N CYS A 138 -14.02 13.13 0.18
CA CYS A 138 -13.43 14.47 0.19
C CYS A 138 -13.59 15.12 1.57
N MET A 139 -12.51 15.72 2.08
CA MET A 139 -12.47 16.39 3.38
C MET A 139 -11.82 17.75 3.27
N LYS A 140 -12.57 18.78 3.69
CA LYS A 140 -12.06 20.14 3.75
C LYS A 140 -11.09 20.31 4.92
N CYS A 141 -9.87 20.74 4.59
CA CYS A 141 -8.80 20.98 5.53
C CYS A 141 -8.22 22.38 5.35
N ASN A 142 -8.04 23.11 6.47
CA ASN A 142 -7.41 24.43 6.43
C ASN A 142 -5.93 24.35 6.03
N GLU A 143 -5.26 23.26 6.39
CA GLU A 143 -3.87 22.95 6.05
C GLU A 143 -3.71 21.45 5.75
N LEU A 144 -2.73 21.10 4.91
CA LEU A 144 -2.35 19.70 4.69
C LEU A 144 -1.92 19.07 6.01
N SER A 145 -2.71 18.14 6.52
CA SER A 145 -2.56 17.65 7.89
C SER A 145 -3.11 16.24 8.06
N GLY A 146 -2.77 15.65 9.21
CA GLY A 146 -3.24 14.33 9.62
C GLY A 146 -4.46 14.41 10.53
N ALA A 147 -4.92 13.24 11.00
CA ALA A 147 -6.03 13.12 11.94
C ALA A 147 -5.62 13.41 13.40
N ASP A 148 -4.75 14.38 13.65
CA ASP A 148 -4.61 14.95 14.99
C ASP A 148 -5.65 16.07 15.09
N GLY A 149 -6.66 15.96 15.95
CA GLY A 149 -7.85 16.84 15.99
C GLY A 149 -7.63 18.36 16.17
N ASN A 150 -6.38 18.82 16.06
CA ASN A 150 -5.93 20.21 15.97
C ASN A 150 -5.64 20.66 14.52
N SER A 151 -5.81 19.76 13.55
CA SER A 151 -5.41 19.91 12.14
C SER A 151 -6.31 20.78 11.27
N GLY A 152 -7.45 21.23 11.80
CA GLY A 152 -8.37 22.11 11.08
C GLY A 152 -9.09 21.45 9.90
N CYS A 153 -9.04 20.12 9.80
CA CYS A 153 -9.94 19.35 8.94
C CYS A 153 -11.29 19.25 9.61
N ARG A 154 -12.35 19.70 8.93
CA ARG A 154 -13.70 19.73 9.50
C ARG A 154 -14.66 19.00 8.59
N ASP A 155 -15.14 17.87 9.06
CA ASP A 155 -16.33 17.19 8.55
C ASP A 155 -17.55 18.08 8.84
N SER A 156 -17.74 19.10 8.02
CA SER A 156 -18.74 20.14 8.25
C SER A 156 -20.09 19.78 7.66
N ASN A 157 -20.18 18.72 6.85
CA ASN A 157 -21.35 18.41 6.05
C ASN A 157 -21.57 16.89 5.99
N SER A 158 -22.43 16.39 6.88
CA SER A 158 -22.79 14.97 6.94
C SER A 158 -23.54 14.44 5.70
N ASN A 159 -23.71 15.22 4.62
CA ASN A 159 -24.44 14.86 3.40
C ASN A 159 -24.03 15.69 2.14
N SER A 160 -22.95 16.48 2.17
CA SER A 160 -22.48 17.24 0.99
C SER A 160 -20.97 17.09 0.89
N PHE A 161 -20.55 16.01 0.26
CA PHE A 161 -19.17 15.74 -0.12
C PHE A 161 -18.88 16.45 -1.45
N ASP A 162 -19.19 17.75 -1.50
CA ASP A 162 -18.82 18.62 -2.59
C ASP A 162 -17.30 18.76 -2.52
N CYS A 163 -16.62 17.90 -3.26
CA CYS A 163 -15.18 17.91 -3.38
C CYS A 163 -14.72 19.26 -3.92
N ASP A 164 -13.98 19.99 -3.10
CA ASP A 164 -13.43 21.30 -3.46
C ASP A 164 -11.92 21.20 -3.74
N ASN A 165 -11.41 22.21 -4.44
CA ASN A 165 -9.97 22.37 -4.64
C ASN A 165 -9.23 22.40 -3.29
N LYS A 166 -8.18 21.59 -3.18
CA LYS A 166 -7.30 21.37 -2.01
C LYS A 166 -7.87 20.48 -0.91
N ASP A 167 -9.08 19.95 -1.05
CA ASP A 167 -9.58 18.95 -0.10
C ASP A 167 -8.66 17.74 -0.05
N GLN A 168 -8.45 17.20 1.15
CA GLN A 168 -7.73 15.95 1.34
C GLN A 168 -8.69 14.77 1.24
N LEU A 169 -8.16 13.59 0.99
CA LEU A 169 -8.96 12.36 0.95
C LEU A 169 -8.91 11.64 2.29
N TRP A 170 -10.08 11.27 2.79
CA TRP A 170 -10.26 10.68 4.11
C TRP A 170 -11.12 9.43 4.05
N LEU A 171 -10.88 8.52 4.98
CA LEU A 171 -11.69 7.35 5.18
C LEU A 171 -12.94 7.71 6.00
N GLN A 172 -14.11 7.43 5.46
CA GLN A 172 -15.39 7.66 6.12
C GLN A 172 -16.27 6.41 6.08
N ASP A 173 -17.14 6.26 7.08
CA ASP A 173 -18.19 5.25 7.03
C ASP A 173 -19.31 5.76 6.10
N CYS A 174 -19.48 5.10 4.96
CA CYS A 174 -20.53 5.46 3.99
C CYS A 174 -21.88 4.78 4.30
N GLY A 175 -22.00 3.95 5.34
CA GLY A 175 -23.28 3.37 5.78
C GLY A 175 -23.90 2.37 4.79
N GLY A 176 -23.09 1.80 3.90
CA GLY A 176 -23.47 0.82 2.89
C GLY A 176 -22.61 0.86 1.63
N ARG A 177 -22.59 -0.25 0.87
CA ARG A 177 -22.00 -0.29 -0.48
C ARG A 177 -22.77 0.67 -1.40
N SER A 178 -22.04 1.36 -2.29
CA SER A 178 -22.58 2.39 -3.21
C SER A 178 -23.24 3.60 -2.52
N LYS A 179 -22.94 3.84 -1.24
CA LYS A 179 -23.39 5.03 -0.52
C LYS A 179 -22.28 6.05 -0.27
N GLY A 180 -21.10 5.79 -0.83
CA GLY A 180 -20.06 6.80 -0.92
C GLY A 180 -20.55 7.95 -1.79
N THR A 181 -19.95 9.11 -1.59
CA THR A 181 -20.49 10.38 -2.07
C THR A 181 -19.48 11.14 -2.90
N ALA A 182 -18.18 10.92 -2.67
CA ALA A 182 -17.14 11.21 -3.63
C ALA A 182 -17.20 10.17 -4.76
N VAL A 183 -17.63 10.63 -5.92
CA VAL A 183 -17.71 9.83 -7.15
C VAL A 183 -16.52 10.18 -8.03
N PHE A 184 -15.89 9.17 -8.60
CA PHE A 184 -14.68 9.29 -9.41
C PHE A 184 -14.89 8.74 -10.82
N THR A 185 -14.06 9.21 -11.74
CA THR A 185 -13.91 8.75 -13.12
C THR A 185 -12.42 8.56 -13.41
N ILE A 186 -12.10 7.70 -14.37
CA ILE A 186 -10.72 7.50 -14.82
C ILE A 186 -10.47 8.27 -16.11
N VAL A 187 -9.42 9.10 -16.11
CA VAL A 187 -8.81 9.62 -17.33
C VAL A 187 -7.59 8.76 -17.62
N ARG A 188 -7.70 7.90 -18.63
CA ARG A 188 -6.72 6.87 -19.00
C ARG A 188 -5.66 7.43 -19.94
N HIS A 189 -4.39 7.13 -19.63
CA HIS A 189 -3.23 7.45 -20.48
C HIS A 189 -2.43 6.17 -20.76
N ASP A 190 -1.32 6.27 -21.49
CA ASP A 190 -0.60 5.10 -22.01
C ASP A 190 -0.31 4.03 -20.95
N SER A 191 0.25 4.42 -19.80
CA SER A 191 0.67 3.51 -18.72
C SER A 191 0.24 3.94 -17.32
N SER A 192 -0.64 4.95 -17.22
CA SER A 192 -1.12 5.49 -15.94
C SER A 192 -2.48 6.15 -16.10
N ASP A 193 -3.10 6.44 -14.96
CA ASP A 193 -4.42 7.02 -14.84
C ASP A 193 -4.36 8.31 -14.03
N GLN A 194 -5.18 9.30 -14.40
CA GLN A 194 -5.63 10.31 -13.45
C GLN A 194 -6.97 9.85 -12.88
N ILE A 195 -7.13 9.97 -11.57
CA ILE A 195 -8.40 9.76 -10.89
C ILE A 195 -9.05 11.13 -10.72
N ARG A 196 -10.13 11.36 -11.45
CA ARG A 196 -10.83 12.65 -11.50
C ARG A 196 -12.16 12.55 -10.76
N VAL A 197 -12.47 13.56 -9.95
CA VAL A 197 -13.78 13.70 -9.31
C VAL A 197 -14.85 13.96 -10.38
N GLN A 198 -15.91 13.17 -10.35
CA GLN A 198 -17.04 13.24 -11.28
C GLN A 198 -17.67 14.65 -11.26
N GLY A 199 -18.05 15.15 -12.43
CA GLY A 199 -18.67 16.47 -12.57
C GLY A 199 -17.74 17.67 -12.33
N SER A 200 -16.43 17.46 -12.15
CA SER A 200 -15.45 18.52 -11.88
C SER A 200 -14.19 18.39 -12.73
N ASP A 201 -13.31 19.40 -12.64
CA ASP A 201 -11.95 19.37 -13.18
C ASP A 201 -10.91 19.11 -12.08
N LEU A 202 -11.26 18.35 -11.04
CA LEU A 202 -10.37 18.06 -9.92
C LEU A 202 -9.82 16.64 -9.99
N CYS A 203 -8.50 16.52 -9.94
CA CYS A 203 -7.78 15.26 -9.95
C CYS A 203 -7.05 15.04 -8.62
N LEU A 204 -6.95 13.76 -8.22
CA LEU A 204 -6.06 13.34 -7.14
C LEU A 204 -4.63 13.77 -7.47
N THR A 205 -3.98 14.41 -6.51
CA THR A 205 -2.61 14.92 -6.68
C THR A 205 -1.76 14.56 -5.46
N LEU A 206 -0.59 13.97 -5.70
CA LEU A 206 0.41 13.74 -4.67
C LEU A 206 1.05 15.08 -4.25
N VAL A 207 0.90 15.45 -2.98
CA VAL A 207 1.47 16.66 -2.41
C VAL A 207 2.33 16.36 -1.19
N ARG A 208 3.52 16.98 -1.13
CA ARG A 208 4.48 16.86 -0.01
C ARG A 208 4.68 15.42 0.47
N PRO A 209 5.63 14.68 -0.12
CA PRO A 209 5.52 13.39 -0.86
C PRO A 209 4.60 12.27 -0.30
N ARG A 210 3.74 12.58 0.66
CA ARG A 210 2.88 11.64 1.38
C ARG A 210 1.41 11.99 1.25
N PHE A 211 1.01 13.25 1.25
CA PHE A 211 -0.42 13.58 1.27
C PHE A 211 -1.04 13.52 -0.12
N ILE A 212 -2.34 13.21 -0.18
CA ILE A 212 -3.14 13.35 -1.40
C ILE A 212 -4.16 14.46 -1.17
N ASN A 213 -4.26 15.37 -2.12
CA ASN A 213 -5.34 16.33 -2.17
C ASN A 213 -5.87 16.49 -3.59
N LEU A 214 -6.96 17.23 -3.72
CA LEU A 214 -7.56 17.57 -5.01
C LEU A 214 -6.94 18.84 -5.57
N GLN A 215 -6.60 18.83 -6.86
CA GLN A 215 -6.15 20.01 -7.61
C GLN A 215 -6.75 20.00 -9.00
N PRO A 216 -6.77 21.15 -9.71
CA PRO A 216 -7.15 21.16 -11.12
C PRO A 216 -6.38 20.11 -11.92
N CYS A 217 -7.09 19.35 -12.76
CA CYS A 217 -6.48 18.32 -13.57
C CYS A 217 -5.48 18.94 -14.56
N ASP A 218 -4.26 18.41 -14.59
CA ASP A 218 -3.22 18.76 -15.53
C ASP A 218 -2.62 17.47 -16.09
N GLU A 219 -2.87 17.19 -17.36
CA GLU A 219 -2.33 16.00 -18.03
C GLU A 219 -0.79 15.99 -18.05
N ALA A 220 -0.12 17.15 -17.97
CA ALA A 220 1.34 17.19 -17.90
C ALA A 220 1.88 16.89 -16.49
N ASP A 221 1.04 16.94 -15.45
CA ASP A 221 1.47 16.77 -14.07
C ASP A 221 1.63 15.28 -13.71
N ILE A 222 2.88 14.86 -13.57
CA ILE A 222 3.26 13.51 -13.17
C ILE A 222 2.79 13.16 -11.73
N LEU A 223 2.55 14.15 -10.87
CA LEU A 223 2.04 13.95 -9.50
C LEU A 223 0.54 13.56 -9.47
N GLN A 224 -0.16 13.70 -10.60
CA GLN A 224 -1.55 13.28 -10.77
C GLN A 224 -1.67 11.89 -11.41
N ARG A 225 -0.55 11.19 -11.62
CA ARG A 225 -0.51 9.91 -12.33
C ARG A 225 -0.44 8.75 -11.36
N PHE A 226 -1.36 7.82 -11.50
CA PHE A 226 -1.47 6.62 -10.66
C PHE A 226 -1.49 5.36 -11.50
N ARG A 227 -1.06 4.25 -10.92
CA ARG A 227 -1.16 2.90 -11.48
C ARG A 227 -2.05 2.04 -10.59
N GLY A 228 -2.50 0.92 -11.16
CA GLY A 228 -3.14 -0.18 -10.44
C GLY A 228 -4.65 -0.28 -10.64
N PHE A 229 -5.34 0.79 -11.07
CA PHE A 229 -6.79 0.76 -11.24
C PHE A 229 -7.27 -0.43 -12.10
N ASP A 230 -8.17 -1.22 -11.53
CA ASP A 230 -8.91 -2.27 -12.21
C ASP A 230 -10.37 -2.27 -11.73
N ARG A 231 -11.31 -2.06 -12.64
CA ARG A 231 -12.73 -2.00 -12.26
C ARG A 231 -13.33 -3.35 -11.87
N ASN A 232 -12.68 -4.46 -12.20
CA ASN A 232 -13.27 -5.81 -12.10
C ASN A 232 -12.71 -6.63 -10.94
N GLN A 233 -11.72 -6.12 -10.21
CA GLN A 233 -11.08 -6.80 -9.09
C GLN A 233 -10.48 -5.78 -8.11
N PRO A 234 -10.19 -6.17 -6.87
CA PRO A 234 -9.52 -5.29 -5.91
C PRO A 234 -8.14 -4.85 -6.43
N PHE A 235 -7.79 -3.58 -6.20
CA PHE A 235 -6.52 -3.01 -6.66
C PHE A 235 -5.92 -2.06 -5.63
N ASP A 236 -4.61 -1.86 -5.68
CA ASP A 236 -3.97 -0.76 -4.98
C ASP A 236 -3.76 0.44 -5.91
N LEU A 237 -3.82 1.66 -5.36
CA LEU A 237 -3.56 2.88 -6.11
C LEU A 237 -2.16 3.38 -5.78
N ARG A 238 -1.28 3.42 -6.78
CA ARG A 238 0.13 3.78 -6.60
C ARG A 238 0.51 5.03 -7.39
N PRO A 239 1.03 6.10 -6.75
CA PRO A 239 1.59 7.23 -7.49
C PRO A 239 2.75 6.77 -8.39
N VAL A 240 2.78 7.23 -9.64
CA VAL A 240 3.81 6.83 -10.63
C VAL A 240 5.23 7.18 -10.20
N LEU A 241 5.41 8.23 -9.39
CA LEU A 241 6.71 8.67 -8.87
C LEU A 241 7.17 7.91 -7.62
N ASN A 242 6.38 6.97 -7.10
CA ASN A 242 6.71 6.20 -5.92
C ASN A 242 6.22 4.75 -6.05
N ASP A 243 7.12 3.88 -6.52
CA ASP A 243 6.80 2.45 -6.75
C ASP A 243 6.56 1.66 -5.44
N ASP A 244 7.09 2.15 -4.32
CA ASP A 244 6.95 1.55 -3.00
C ASP A 244 5.69 2.03 -2.24
N GLY A 245 4.97 3.00 -2.81
CA GLY A 245 3.85 3.69 -2.17
C GLY A 245 2.49 3.29 -2.72
N CYS A 246 1.50 3.11 -1.83
CA CYS A 246 0.09 3.01 -2.19
C CYS A 246 -0.78 3.92 -1.33
N LEU A 247 -1.97 4.23 -1.84
CA LEU A 247 -2.96 4.98 -1.08
C LEU A 247 -3.57 4.11 0.02
N THR A 248 -3.38 4.54 1.26
CA THR A 248 -3.82 3.81 2.46
C THR A 248 -3.97 4.78 3.65
N GLN A 249 -4.45 4.28 4.78
CA GLN A 249 -4.24 4.91 6.10
C GLN A 249 -3.23 4.15 7.00
N SER A 250 -2.66 3.05 6.50
CA SER A 250 -1.54 2.27 7.10
C SER A 250 -1.82 1.45 8.36
N HIS A 251 -3.01 1.46 8.94
CA HIS A 251 -3.32 0.61 10.10
C HIS A 251 -4.74 0.02 10.03
N HIS A 252 -5.29 -0.49 11.12
CA HIS A 252 -6.68 -0.97 11.12
C HIS A 252 -7.63 0.25 10.95
N PRO A 253 -8.57 0.21 10.00
CA PRO A 253 -9.34 1.38 9.56
C PRO A 253 -10.38 1.85 10.57
N ARG A 254 -10.59 3.15 10.61
CA ARG A 254 -11.74 3.80 11.27
C ARG A 254 -12.15 5.06 10.49
N ALA A 255 -13.34 5.57 10.78
CA ALA A 255 -13.78 6.86 10.24
C ALA A 255 -12.84 7.99 10.69
N GLY A 256 -12.68 9.00 9.85
CA GLY A 256 -11.92 10.19 10.20
C GLY A 256 -10.40 10.01 10.07
N GLU A 257 -9.95 9.19 9.12
CA GLU A 257 -8.52 8.96 8.88
C GLU A 257 -8.10 9.52 7.54
N VAL A 258 -6.95 10.20 7.51
CA VAL A 258 -6.39 10.68 6.25
C VAL A 258 -5.92 9.49 5.40
N ILE A 259 -6.24 9.54 4.11
CA ILE A 259 -5.67 8.65 3.10
C ILE A 259 -4.43 9.34 2.54
N PHE A 260 -3.32 8.63 2.54
CA PHE A 260 -2.03 9.15 2.14
C PHE A 260 -1.24 8.09 1.37
N ASN A 261 -0.20 8.53 0.67
CA ASN A 261 0.81 7.68 0.05
C ASN A 261 1.69 7.06 1.14
N GLY A 262 1.25 5.89 1.64
CA GLY A 262 1.94 5.07 2.62
C GLY A 262 2.71 3.92 1.97
N GLY A 263 3.57 3.23 2.72
CA GLY A 263 4.33 2.10 2.17
C GLY A 263 3.44 0.90 1.87
N CYS A 264 3.51 0.38 0.64
CA CYS A 264 2.72 -0.77 0.18
C CYS A 264 2.86 -1.98 1.10
N GLU A 265 4.08 -2.32 1.52
CA GLU A 265 4.35 -3.49 2.37
C GLU A 265 3.55 -3.45 3.67
N LEU A 266 3.55 -2.30 4.37
CA LEU A 266 2.78 -2.11 5.59
C LEU A 266 1.27 -2.09 5.31
N ALA A 267 0.85 -1.44 4.23
CA ALA A 267 -0.55 -1.42 3.84
C ALA A 267 -1.10 -2.84 3.58
N TYR A 268 -0.35 -3.69 2.88
CA TYR A 268 -0.69 -5.10 2.68
C TYR A 268 -0.67 -5.90 3.98
N PHE A 269 0.32 -5.66 4.85
CA PHE A 269 0.38 -6.31 6.17
C PHE A 269 -0.87 -6.02 7.01
N TRP A 270 -1.40 -4.80 6.95
CA TRP A 270 -2.62 -4.39 7.65
C TRP A 270 -3.91 -4.63 6.83
N ASN A 271 -3.82 -5.24 5.65
CA ASN A 271 -4.92 -5.46 4.71
C ASN A 271 -5.61 -4.17 4.23
N THR A 272 -4.92 -3.02 4.23
CA THR A 272 -5.47 -1.69 3.87
C THR A 272 -4.86 -1.09 2.61
N ALA A 273 -4.24 -1.92 1.77
CA ALA A 273 -3.68 -1.52 0.48
C ALA A 273 -4.71 -1.49 -0.66
N LEU A 274 -5.75 -2.32 -0.55
CA LEU A 274 -6.65 -2.63 -1.66
C LEU A 274 -7.94 -1.81 -1.59
N TRP A 275 -8.44 -1.45 -2.76
CA TRP A 275 -9.65 -0.70 -3.01
C TRP A 275 -10.52 -1.43 -4.03
N ASP A 276 -11.82 -1.31 -3.88
CA ASP A 276 -12.84 -1.73 -4.83
C ASP A 276 -13.44 -0.49 -5.52
N ALA A 277 -13.54 -0.53 -6.85
CA ALA A 277 -14.30 0.44 -7.61
C ALA A 277 -15.77 0.04 -7.62
N ILE A 278 -16.56 0.66 -6.75
CA ILE A 278 -17.99 0.36 -6.59
C ILE A 278 -18.79 1.27 -7.52
N PRO A 279 -19.58 0.75 -8.47
CA PRO A 279 -20.41 1.59 -9.33
C PRO A 279 -21.31 2.53 -8.51
N ALA A 280 -21.29 3.82 -8.90
CA ALA A 280 -22.10 4.89 -8.31
C ALA A 280 -23.48 4.99 -8.94
#